data_AF-Q0ZNJ5-F1
#
_entry.id   AF-Q0ZNJ5-F1
#
_cell.length_a   1.000
_cell.length_b   1.000
_cell.length_c   1.000
_cell.angle_alpha   90.00
_cell.angle_beta   90.00
_cell.angle_gamma   90.00
#
_symmetry.space_group_name_H-M   'P 1'
#
loop_
_entity.id
_entity.type
_entity.pdbx_description
1 polymer ?
#
loop_
_entity_poly.entity_id
_entity_poly.type
_entity_poly.pdbx_seq_one_letter_code
_entity_poly.pdbx_strand_id
1 'polypeptide(L)'
;LQKTGGYGHDLWIPIVFLVLVSVFVAIQIKAARIHTSVELTAETLRQGAETIQVDEIVSIYPEASGSEVPKWQSARALGELSGVPRGRTGIGLKLTGARTAQAWARKHRRLREVLTPLVEERAS
;
A
#
# COMPACT_ATOMS: atom_id res chain seq x y z
N LEU A 1 46.74 33.03 5.92
CA LEU A 1 45.42 32.46 6.25
C LEU A 1 45.52 30.95 6.23
N GLN A 2 45.77 30.29 7.37
CA GLN A 2 45.59 28.85 7.46
C GLN A 2 45.44 28.49 8.95
N LYS A 3 44.20 28.27 9.39
CA LYS A 3 43.94 27.56 10.64
C LYS A 3 43.79 26.09 10.29
N THR A 4 44.92 25.41 10.30
CA THR A 4 44.99 23.95 10.35
C THR A 4 44.99 23.56 11.82
N GLY A 5 43.95 22.85 12.28
CA GLY A 5 43.93 22.29 13.64
C GLY A 5 42.54 22.29 14.26
N GLY A 6 41.90 21.11 14.28
CA GLY A 6 40.65 20.92 15.04
C GLY A 6 39.64 19.92 14.48
N TYR A 7 39.95 19.13 13.45
CA TYR A 7 38.98 18.19 12.85
C TYR A 7 38.67 16.93 13.69
N GLY A 8 39.30 16.76 14.86
CA GLY A 8 39.18 15.56 15.69
C GLY A 8 38.17 15.64 16.85
N HIS A 9 37.62 16.81 17.17
CA HIS A 9 36.86 16.99 18.42
C HIS A 9 35.40 17.45 18.24
N ASP A 10 35.00 17.85 17.03
CA ASP A 10 33.61 18.26 16.77
C ASP A 10 32.77 17.10 16.24
N LEU A 11 32.87 15.95 16.92
CA LEU A 11 32.03 14.77 16.67
C LEU A 11 30.54 15.06 16.92
N TRP A 12 30.22 16.15 17.60
CA TRP A 12 28.84 16.56 17.85
C TRP A 12 28.10 16.99 16.59
N ILE A 13 28.75 17.70 15.64
CA ILE A 13 28.14 18.06 14.35
C ILE A 13 27.67 16.81 13.57
N PRO A 14 28.50 15.79 13.29
CA PRO A 14 28.05 14.59 12.59
C PRO A 14 27.03 13.78 13.41
N ILE A 15 27.08 13.81 14.76
CA ILE A 15 26.06 13.16 15.60
C ILE A 15 24.70 13.85 15.47
N VAL A 16 24.65 15.19 15.58
CA VAL A 16 23.41 15.96 15.41
C VAL A 16 22.83 15.74 14.01
N PHE A 17 23.69 15.78 12.99
CA PHE A 17 23.28 15.49 11.62
C PHE A 17 22.72 14.06 11.48
N LEU A 18 23.41 13.06 12.04
CA LEU A 18 22.95 11.66 12.04
C LEU A 18 21.59 11.51 12.73
N VAL A 19 21.38 12.16 13.87
CA VAL A 19 20.10 12.15 14.60
C VAL A 19 19.00 12.78 13.74
N LEU A 20 19.23 13.95 13.15
CA LEU A 20 18.25 14.64 12.30
C LEU A 20 17.86 13.79 11.08
N VAL A 21 18.84 13.23 10.37
CA VAL A 21 18.59 12.34 9.22
C VAL A 21 17.85 11.09 9.67
N SER A 22 18.24 10.49 10.79
CA SER A 22 17.61 9.28 11.32
C SER A 22 16.16 9.51 11.71
N VAL A 23 15.84 10.63 12.38
CA VAL A 23 14.46 11.04 12.71
C VAL A 23 13.65 11.26 11.44
N PHE A 24 14.20 11.97 10.45
CA PHE A 24 13.53 12.22 9.18
C PHE A 24 13.21 10.92 8.43
N VAL A 25 14.19 10.02 8.31
CA VAL A 25 14.01 8.69 7.70
C VAL A 25 12.98 7.87 8.47
N ALA A 26 13.01 7.90 9.81
CA ALA A 26 12.03 7.19 10.62
C ALA A 26 10.60 7.68 10.38
N ILE A 27 10.40 9.00 10.25
CA ILE A 27 9.11 9.60 9.89
C ILE A 27 8.66 9.15 8.51
N GLN A 28 9.54 9.16 7.51
CA GLN A 28 9.22 8.68 6.16
C GLN A 28 8.82 7.21 6.13
N ILE A 29 9.53 6.34 6.86
CA ILE A 29 9.20 4.92 6.97
C ILE A 29 7.84 4.75 7.64
N LYS A 30 7.56 5.50 8.72
CA LYS A 30 6.26 5.50 9.40
C LYS A 30 5.14 5.94 8.48
N ALA A 31 5.30 7.05 7.76
CA ALA A 31 4.34 7.53 6.78
C ALA A 31 4.10 6.46 5.70
N ALA A 32 5.15 5.94 5.08
CA ALA A 32 5.05 4.89 4.08
C ALA A 32 4.36 3.63 4.62
N ARG A 33 4.57 3.26 5.88
CA ARG A 33 3.90 2.12 6.52
C ARG A 33 2.42 2.40 6.78
N ILE A 34 2.07 3.57 7.29
CA ILE A 34 0.67 3.97 7.56
C ILE A 34 -0.11 4.04 6.25
N HIS A 35 0.47 4.66 5.22
CA HIS A 35 -0.12 4.74 3.89
C HIS A 35 -0.13 3.41 3.12
N THR A 36 0.59 2.38 3.59
CA THR A 36 0.53 1.02 3.02
C THR A 36 -0.18 0.03 3.95
N SER A 37 -1.08 0.54 4.81
CA SER A 37 -1.93 -0.29 5.67
C SER A 37 -3.13 -0.82 4.90
N VAL A 38 -3.50 -2.06 5.20
CA VAL A 38 -4.69 -2.73 4.67
C VAL A 38 -5.53 -3.15 5.85
N GLU A 39 -6.77 -2.68 5.89
CA GLU A 39 -7.73 -3.08 6.90
C GLU A 39 -8.99 -3.57 6.18
N LEU A 40 -9.45 -4.76 6.55
CA LEU A 40 -10.71 -5.31 6.07
C LEU A 40 -11.59 -5.51 7.29
N THR A 41 -12.75 -4.86 7.26
CA THR A 41 -13.84 -5.10 8.19
C THR A 41 -14.99 -5.79 7.44
N ALA A 42 -16.08 -6.11 8.14
CA ALA A 42 -17.26 -6.68 7.49
C ALA A 42 -17.92 -5.73 6.48
N GLU A 43 -17.73 -4.41 6.66
CA GLU A 43 -18.41 -3.38 5.87
C GLU A 43 -17.46 -2.64 4.94
N THR A 44 -16.20 -2.45 5.34
CA THR A 44 -15.24 -1.61 4.61
C THR A 44 -13.94 -2.32 4.29
N LEU A 45 -13.38 -2.00 3.13
CA LEU A 45 -12.01 -2.31 2.73
C LEU A 45 -11.20 -1.01 2.68
N ARG A 46 -10.28 -0.83 3.63
CA ARG A 46 -9.31 0.27 3.64
C ARG A 46 -7.99 -0.17 3.01
N GLN A 47 -7.55 0.62 2.04
CA GLN A 47 -6.30 0.45 1.29
C GLN A 47 -5.54 1.77 1.36
N GLY A 48 -4.52 1.84 2.22
CA GLY A 48 -3.76 3.07 2.43
C GLY A 48 -4.64 4.22 2.92
N ALA A 49 -4.77 5.27 2.10
CA ALA A 49 -5.59 6.44 2.38
C ALA A 49 -7.05 6.35 1.86
N GLU A 50 -7.38 5.31 1.09
CA GLU A 50 -8.71 5.13 0.49
C GLU A 50 -9.48 4.04 1.24
N THR A 51 -10.75 4.31 1.55
CA THR A 51 -11.66 3.33 2.14
C THR A 51 -12.85 3.19 1.21
N ILE A 52 -13.13 1.98 0.76
CA ILE A 52 -14.32 1.65 -0.02
C ILE A 52 -15.21 0.74 0.80
N GLN A 53 -16.52 0.82 0.57
CA GLN A 53 -17.45 -0.12 1.15
C GLN A 53 -17.37 -1.47 0.40
N VAL A 54 -17.61 -2.56 1.13
CA VAL A 54 -17.61 -3.91 0.56
C VAL A 54 -18.78 -4.11 -0.39
N ASP A 55 -19.91 -3.43 -0.17
CA ASP A 55 -21.08 -3.44 -1.06
C ASP A 55 -20.79 -2.81 -2.44
N GLU A 56 -19.83 -1.90 -2.53
CA GLU A 56 -19.37 -1.34 -3.80
C GLU A 56 -18.56 -2.35 -4.62
N ILE A 57 -18.09 -3.45 -4.01
CA ILE A 57 -17.33 -4.49 -4.68
C ILE A 57 -18.31 -5.52 -5.24
N VAL A 58 -18.45 -5.55 -6.56
CA VAL A 58 -19.36 -6.46 -7.27
C VAL A 58 -18.77 -7.85 -7.42
N SER A 59 -17.47 -7.93 -7.73
CA SER A 59 -16.79 -9.21 -7.90
C SER A 59 -15.28 -9.08 -7.80
N ILE A 60 -14.60 -10.16 -7.44
CA ILE A 60 -13.14 -10.23 -7.39
C ILE A 60 -12.63 -10.93 -8.66
N TYR A 61 -11.69 -10.31 -9.38
CA TYR A 61 -11.07 -10.93 -10.56
C TYR A 61 -10.16 -12.09 -10.15
N PRO A 62 -10.00 -13.13 -10.99
CA PRO A 62 -9.11 -14.24 -10.71
C PRO A 62 -7.66 -13.78 -10.49
N GLU A 63 -6.89 -14.59 -9.79
CA GLU A 63 -5.44 -14.36 -9.67
C GLU A 63 -4.81 -14.34 -11.06
N ALA A 64 -3.81 -13.50 -11.27
CA ALA A 64 -3.11 -13.44 -12.53
C ALA A 64 -2.28 -14.71 -12.70
N SER A 65 -2.87 -15.72 -13.32
CA SER A 65 -2.24 -17.00 -13.64
C SER A 65 -2.20 -17.15 -15.16
N GLY A 66 -1.00 -17.20 -15.73
CA GLY A 66 -0.79 -17.36 -17.17
C GLY A 66 0.31 -16.46 -17.74
N SER A 67 0.55 -16.57 -19.04
CA SER A 67 1.46 -15.71 -19.80
C SER A 67 0.84 -14.35 -20.15
N GLU A 68 -0.49 -14.24 -20.13
CA GLU A 68 -1.21 -13.02 -20.46
C GLU A 68 -1.45 -12.17 -19.21
N VAL A 69 -1.11 -10.87 -19.32
CA VAL A 69 -1.32 -9.88 -18.25
C VAL A 69 -2.81 -9.52 -18.22
N PRO A 70 -3.54 -9.84 -17.13
CA PRO A 70 -4.96 -9.51 -17.05
C PRO A 70 -5.18 -7.99 -17.11
N LYS A 71 -6.22 -7.55 -17.83
CA LYS A 71 -6.56 -6.12 -17.98
C LYS A 71 -6.74 -5.38 -16.65
N TRP A 72 -7.13 -6.06 -15.58
CA TRP A 72 -7.29 -5.43 -14.27
C TRP A 72 -5.94 -5.02 -13.63
N GLN A 73 -4.81 -5.62 -14.05
CA GLN A 73 -3.48 -5.27 -13.53
C GLN A 73 -2.99 -3.88 -13.95
N SER A 74 -3.62 -3.27 -14.97
CA SER A 74 -3.36 -1.87 -15.36
C SER A 74 -4.37 -0.89 -14.75
N ALA A 75 -5.35 -1.37 -13.98
CA ALA A 75 -6.33 -0.49 -13.33
C ALA A 75 -5.70 0.32 -12.17
N ARG A 76 -6.37 1.37 -11.71
CA ARG A 76 -5.90 2.18 -10.57
C ARG A 76 -5.78 1.32 -9.31
N ALA A 77 -4.65 1.42 -8.60
CA ALA A 77 -4.53 0.84 -7.27
C ALA A 77 -5.25 1.71 -6.23
N LEU A 78 -6.04 1.08 -5.36
CA LEU A 78 -6.72 1.77 -4.27
C LEU A 78 -5.69 2.39 -3.31
N GLY A 79 -5.98 3.57 -2.78
CA GLY A 79 -5.14 4.26 -1.79
C GLY A 79 -4.35 5.46 -2.33
N GLU A 80 -4.84 6.11 -3.39
CA GLU A 80 -4.18 7.26 -4.05
C GLU A 80 -2.81 6.96 -4.67
N LEU A 81 -2.54 5.69 -4.97
CA LEU A 81 -1.27 5.28 -5.57
C LEU A 81 -1.41 5.13 -7.09
N SER A 82 -0.35 5.49 -7.82
CA SER A 82 -0.25 5.23 -9.26
C SER A 82 -0.16 3.73 -9.59
N GLY A 83 0.09 2.87 -8.59
CA GLY A 83 0.16 1.43 -8.74
C GLY A 83 0.31 0.69 -7.41
N VAL A 84 0.43 -0.63 -7.47
CA VAL A 84 0.58 -1.50 -6.29
C VAL A 84 1.91 -1.22 -5.58
N PRO A 85 1.93 -1.00 -4.24
CA PRO A 85 3.17 -0.75 -3.53
C PRO A 85 4.15 -1.92 -3.61
N ARG A 86 5.46 -1.63 -3.63
CA ARG A 86 6.52 -2.66 -3.69
C ARG A 86 6.35 -3.74 -2.62
N GLY A 87 6.50 -5.00 -2.99
CA GLY A 87 6.39 -6.16 -2.09
C GLY A 87 4.96 -6.51 -1.67
N ARG A 88 3.94 -5.96 -2.36
CA ARG A 88 2.54 -6.34 -2.23
C ARG A 88 2.06 -6.88 -3.58
N THR A 89 1.03 -7.72 -3.54
CA THR A 89 0.42 -8.28 -4.76
C THR A 89 -0.94 -7.62 -4.97
N GLY A 90 -1.20 -7.20 -6.21
CA GLY A 90 -2.47 -6.64 -6.62
C GLY A 90 -3.58 -7.70 -6.70
N ILE A 91 -4.78 -7.28 -6.39
CA ILE A 91 -6.02 -8.06 -6.45
C ILE A 91 -7.00 -7.21 -7.24
N GLY A 92 -7.38 -7.67 -8.43
CA GLY A 92 -8.38 -6.98 -9.23
C GLY A 92 -9.75 -7.05 -8.55
N LEU A 93 -10.39 -5.89 -8.41
CA LEU A 93 -11.75 -5.73 -7.94
C LEU A 93 -12.58 -5.09 -9.05
N LYS A 94 -13.77 -5.64 -9.28
CA LYS A 94 -14.82 -4.99 -10.06
C LYS A 94 -15.69 -4.22 -9.10
N LEU A 95 -15.80 -2.92 -9.29
CA LEU A 95 -16.63 -2.04 -8.48
C LEU A 95 -17.96 -1.75 -9.19
N THR A 96 -18.91 -1.20 -8.45
CA THR A 96 -20.15 -0.65 -8.98
C THR A 96 -19.88 0.40 -10.07
N GLY A 97 -20.80 0.51 -11.02
CA GLY A 97 -20.66 1.41 -12.17
C GLY A 97 -19.63 0.94 -13.21
N ALA A 98 -19.37 -0.38 -13.30
CA ALA A 98 -18.40 -0.99 -14.22
C ALA A 98 -16.95 -0.49 -14.07
N ARG A 99 -16.62 0.08 -12.91
CA ARG A 99 -15.26 0.52 -12.59
C ARG A 99 -14.40 -0.67 -12.19
N THR A 100 -13.11 -0.62 -12.50
CA THR A 100 -12.13 -1.64 -12.08
C THR A 100 -11.06 -0.97 -11.24
N ALA A 101 -10.70 -1.59 -10.12
CA ALA A 101 -9.64 -1.11 -9.24
C ALA A 101 -8.75 -2.29 -8.80
N GLN A 102 -7.58 -1.98 -8.27
CA GLN A 102 -6.68 -2.95 -7.67
C GLN A 102 -6.60 -2.72 -6.17
N ALA A 103 -7.14 -3.65 -5.38
CA ALA A 103 -6.72 -3.79 -3.99
C ALA A 103 -5.32 -4.40 -3.94
N TRP A 104 -4.64 -4.28 -2.82
CA TRP A 104 -3.33 -4.88 -2.64
C TRP A 104 -3.16 -5.38 -1.21
N ALA A 105 -2.34 -6.40 -1.04
CA ALA A 105 -1.95 -6.88 0.27
C ALA A 105 -0.62 -7.64 0.19
N ARG A 106 0.10 -7.68 1.31
CA ARG A 106 1.28 -8.55 1.44
C ARG A 106 0.88 -10.02 1.40
N LYS A 107 -0.26 -10.38 2.01
CA LYS A 107 -0.85 -11.73 2.00
C LYS A 107 -2.10 -11.73 1.11
N HIS A 108 -1.92 -11.59 -0.21
CA HIS A 108 -3.04 -11.44 -1.14
C HIS A 108 -4.01 -12.62 -1.14
N ARG A 109 -3.51 -13.86 -0.97
CA ARG A 109 -4.37 -15.05 -0.87
C ARG A 109 -5.30 -14.96 0.33
N ARG A 110 -4.77 -14.58 1.50
CA ARG A 110 -5.59 -14.41 2.70
C ARG A 110 -6.62 -13.30 2.54
N LEU A 111 -6.26 -12.20 1.90
CA LEU A 111 -7.21 -11.12 1.63
C LEU A 111 -8.33 -11.61 0.71
N ARG A 112 -8.02 -12.37 -0.34
CA ARG A 112 -9.02 -12.98 -1.23
C ARG A 112 -9.94 -13.94 -0.47
N GLU A 113 -9.39 -14.86 0.31
CA GLU A 113 -10.16 -15.82 1.12
C GLU A 113 -11.20 -15.17 2.03
N VAL A 114 -10.86 -14.03 2.65
CA VAL A 114 -11.76 -13.32 3.57
C VAL A 114 -12.70 -12.36 2.84
N LEU A 115 -12.24 -11.75 1.74
CA LEU A 115 -13.05 -10.79 0.98
C LEU A 115 -14.10 -11.46 0.10
N THR A 116 -13.79 -12.60 -0.51
CA THR A 116 -14.73 -13.34 -1.38
C THR A 116 -16.08 -13.61 -0.70
N PRO A 117 -16.16 -14.23 0.50
CA PRO A 117 -17.47 -14.51 1.12
C PRO A 117 -18.24 -13.24 1.48
N LEU A 118 -17.54 -12.15 1.88
CA LEU A 118 -18.19 -10.88 2.20
C LEU A 118 -18.81 -10.22 0.95
N VAL A 119 -18.13 -10.33 -0.20
CA VAL A 119 -18.63 -9.84 -1.48
C VAL A 119 -19.80 -10.70 -1.96
N GLU A 120 -19.70 -12.02 -1.86
CA GLU A 120 -20.76 -12.95 -2.26
C GLU A 120 -22.04 -12.77 -1.42
N GLU A 121 -21.91 -12.55 -0.11
CA GLU A 121 -23.05 -12.29 0.79
C GLU A 121 -23.80 -11.00 0.44
N ARG A 122 -23.09 -9.98 -0.07
CA ARG A 122 -23.65 -8.66 -0.39
C ARG A 122 -24.11 -8.53 -1.83
N ALA A 123 -23.57 -9.34 -2.74
CA ALA A 123 -23.97 -9.40 -4.14
C ALA A 123 -25.20 -10.28 -4.40
N SER A 124 -25.63 -11.07 -3.40
CA SER A 124 -26.82 -11.93 -3.44
C SER A 124 -28.09 -11.18 -3.00
#